data_AF-A0A2H0C571-F1
#
_entry.id   AF-A0A2H0C571-F1
#
_cell.length_a   1.000
_cell.length_b   1.000
_cell.length_c   1.000
_cell.angle_alpha   90.00
_cell.angle_beta   90.00
_cell.angle_gamma   90.00
#
_symmetry.space_group_name_H-M   'P 1'
#
loop_
_entity.id
_entity.type
_entity.pdbx_description
1 polymer ?
#
loop_
_entity_poly.entity_id
_entity_poly.type
_entity_poly.pdbx_seq_one_letter_code
_entity_poly.pdbx_strand_id
1 'polypeptide(L)' 'MKHLNDKQKENLATFYNNLALVLLTAGAITPIFTGIGNQLVFSIKSVVAFIGMLYFLQVSLKFLK' A
#
# COMPACT_ATOMS: atom_id res chain seq x y z
N MET A 1 5.22 17.72 -17.85
CA MET A 1 4.36 16.58 -17.44
C MET A 1 3.08 16.66 -18.26
N LYS A 2 2.66 15.58 -18.93
CA LYS A 2 1.41 15.57 -19.71
C LYS A 2 0.26 15.89 -18.76
N HIS A 3 -0.59 16.87 -19.06
CA HIS A 3 -1.75 17.17 -18.23
C HIS A 3 -2.67 15.94 -18.23
N LEU A 4 -2.76 15.27 -17.08
CA LEU A 4 -3.72 14.20 -16.86
C LEU A 4 -5.10 14.81 -16.70
N ASN A 5 -6.11 14.23 -17.36
CA ASN A 5 -7.50 14.60 -17.10
C ASN A 5 -7.99 14.02 -15.77
N ASP A 6 -9.13 14.50 -15.29
CA ASP A 6 -9.63 14.15 -13.96
C ASP A 6 -9.91 12.65 -13.81
N LYS A 7 -10.43 12.00 -14.87
CA LYS A 7 -10.66 10.55 -14.89
C LYS A 7 -9.36 9.75 -14.77
N GLN A 8 -8.28 10.20 -15.40
CA GLN A 8 -6.97 9.57 -15.28
C GLN A 8 -6.37 9.74 -13.89
N LYS A 9 -6.54 10.91 -13.28
CA LYS A 9 -6.11 11.17 -11.90
C LYS A 9 -6.86 10.27 -10.92
N GLU A 10 -8.18 10.18 -11.04
CA GLU A 10 -9.03 9.32 -10.20
C GLU A 10 -8.65 7.84 -10.31
N ASN A 11 -8.41 7.37 -11.55
CA ASN A 11 -7.96 5.99 -11.78
C ASN A 11 -6.60 5.71 -11.13
N LEU A 12 -5.64 6.63 -11.26
CA LEU A 12 -4.32 6.49 -10.63
C LEU A 12 -4.43 6.53 -9.10
N ALA A 13 -5.21 7.46 -8.55
CA ALA A 13 -5.45 7.54 -7.12
C ALA A 13 -6.05 6.23 -6.57
N THR A 14 -7.06 5.69 -7.26
CA THR A 14 -7.71 4.43 -6.91
C THR A 14 -6.74 3.25 -6.97
N PHE A 15 -5.92 3.18 -8.03
CA PHE A 15 -4.90 2.16 -8.18
C PHE A 15 -3.89 2.16 -7.03
N TYR A 16 -3.33 3.32 -6.69
CA TYR A 16 -2.37 3.45 -5.60
C TYR A 16 -3.00 3.23 -4.22
N ASN A 17 -4.27 3.62 -4.03
CA ASN A 17 -5.01 3.32 -2.82
C ASN A 17 -5.20 1.81 -2.62
N ASN A 18 -5.55 1.10 -3.70
CA ASN A 18 -5.71 -0.35 -3.67
C ASN A 18 -4.36 -1.05 -3.41
N LEU A 19 -3.26 -0.57 -3.99
CA LEU A 19 -1.92 -1.07 -3.67
C LEU A 19 -1.57 -0.89 -2.19
N ALA A 20 -1.91 0.25 -1.60
CA ALA A 20 -1.72 0.48 -0.17
C ALA A 20 -2.50 -0.54 0.67
N LEU A 21 -3.76 -0.79 0.31
CA LEU A 21 -4.61 -1.78 0.99
C LEU A 21 -4.07 -3.21 0.89
N VAL A 22 -3.58 -3.60 -0.29
CA VAL A 22 -2.96 -4.92 -0.52
C VAL A 22 -1.70 -5.09 0.35
N LEU A 23 -0.87 -4.07 0.49
CA LEU A 23 0.31 -4.15 1.35
C LEU A 23 -0.06 -4.25 2.83
N LEU A 24 -1.07 -3.50 3.28
CA LEU A 24 -1.55 -3.63 4.65
C LEU A 24 -2.05 -5.04 4.95
N THR A 25 -2.88 -5.60 4.05
CA THR A 25 -3.42 -6.95 4.19
C THR A 25 -2.32 -8.02 4.13
N ALA A 26 -1.41 -7.95 3.16
CA ALA A 26 -0.31 -8.91 3.02
C ALA A 26 0.72 -8.83 4.16
N GLY A 27 1.00 -7.63 4.67
CA GLY A 27 2.04 -7.38 5.66
C GLY A 27 1.59 -7.51 7.12
N ALA A 28 0.36 -7.12 7.42
CA ALA A 28 -0.17 -7.14 8.79
C ALA A 28 -1.14 -8.30 9.02
N ILE A 29 -1.99 -8.62 8.04
CA ILE A 29 -3.11 -9.56 8.23
C ILE A 29 -2.67 -11.00 7.91
N THR A 30 -2.07 -11.26 6.75
CA THR A 30 -1.69 -12.63 6.33
C THR A 30 -0.90 -13.42 7.38
N PRO A 31 0.12 -12.86 8.06
CA PRO A 31 0.91 -13.63 9.00
C PRO A 31 0.17 -14.02 10.29
N ILE A 32 -0.92 -13.33 10.63
CA ILE A 32 -1.83 -13.71 11.72
C ILE A 32 -2.51 -15.04 11.40
N PHE A 33 -2.80 -15.30 10.12
CA PHE A 33 -3.52 -16.50 9.67
C PHE A 33 -2.60 -17.65 9.25
N THR A 34 -1.38 -17.36 8.77
CA THR A 34 -0.45 -18.41 8.27
C THR A 34 0.53 -18.95 9.32
N GLY A 35 0.50 -18.40 10.55
CA GLY A 35 1.43 -18.77 11.61
C GLY A 35 2.76 -18.01 11.52
N ILE A 36 3.23 -17.51 12.67
CA ILE A 36 4.47 -16.71 12.78
C ILE A 36 5.65 -17.67 12.95
N GLY A 37 6.20 -18.18 11.84
CA GLY A 37 7.34 -19.11 11.90
C GLY A 37 8.65 -18.45 12.39
N ASN A 38 8.89 -17.18 12.05
CA ASN A 38 10.03 -16.40 12.51
C ASN A 38 9.59 -14.96 12.78
N GLN A 39 9.57 -14.57 14.06
CA GLN A 39 9.07 -13.28 14.51
C GLN A 39 9.87 -12.10 13.95
N LEU A 40 11.19 -12.24 13.78
CA LEU A 40 12.04 -11.19 13.22
C LEU A 40 11.75 -10.98 11.72
N VAL A 41 11.60 -12.06 10.96
CA VAL A 41 11.22 -11.98 9.53
C VAL A 41 9.83 -11.38 9.38
N PHE A 42 8.90 -11.74 10.25
CA PHE A 42 7.56 -11.13 10.29
C PHE A 42 7.64 -9.63 10.56
N SER A 43 8.30 -9.21 11.64
CA SER A 43 8.43 -7.80 11.99
C SER A 43 9.05 -6.97 10.86
N ILE A 44 10.11 -7.48 10.20
CA ILE A 44 10.72 -6.79 9.05
C ILE A 44 9.72 -6.67 7.89
N LYS A 45 9.04 -7.76 7.53
CA LYS A 45 8.04 -7.76 6.45
C LYS A 45 6.88 -6.80 6.75
N SER A 46 6.38 -6.78 7.98
CA SER A 46 5.30 -5.88 8.41
C SER A 46 5.74 -4.42 8.37
N VAL A 47 6.95 -4.10 8.81
CA VAL A 47 7.50 -2.73 8.74
C VAL A 47 7.64 -2.28 7.28
N VAL A 48 8.22 -3.11 6.42
CA VAL A 48 8.37 -2.79 4.99
C VAL A 48 7.01 -2.60 4.32
N ALA A 49 6.04 -3.48 4.60
CA ALA A 49 4.69 -3.37 4.08
C ALA A 49 3.98 -2.10 4.58
N PHE A 50 4.17 -1.73 5.85
CA PHE A 50 3.60 -0.51 6.42
C PHE A 50 4.19 0.76 5.80
N ILE A 51 5.51 0.83 5.61
CA ILE A 51 6.17 1.93 4.92
C ILE A 51 5.67 2.03 3.47
N GLY A 52 5.59 0.90 2.75
CA GLY A 52 5.08 0.85 1.39
C GLY A 52 3.63 1.30 1.29
N MET A 53 2.77 0.87 2.22
CA MET A 53 1.38 1.33 2.33
C MET A 53 1.32 2.85 2.49
N LEU A 54 2.08 3.43 3.44
CA LEU A 54 2.11 4.87 3.64
C LEU A 54 2.58 5.63 2.39
N TYR A 55 3.61 5.11 1.71
CA TYR A 55 4.09 5.69 0.46
C TYR A 55 3.00 5.70 -0.62
N PHE A 56 2.35 4.56 -0.88
CA PHE A 56 1.31 4.49 -1.90
C PHE A 56 0.06 5.30 -1.55
N LEU A 57 -0.29 5.39 -0.27
CA LEU A 57 -1.36 6.27 0.20
C LEU A 57 -1.01 7.74 -0.07
N GLN A 58 0.23 8.17 0.20
CA GLN A 58 0.67 9.53 -0.12
C GLN A 58 0.64 9.79 -1.63
N VAL A 59 1.07 8.83 -2.46
CA VAL A 59 1.00 8.95 -3.92
C VAL A 59 -0.45 9.06 -4.39
N SER A 60 -1.35 8.23 -3.87
CA SER A 60 -2.79 8.29 -4.17
C SER A 60 -3.38 9.67 -3.85
N LEU A 61 -3.08 10.21 -2.66
CA LEU A 61 -3.55 11.53 -2.25
C LEU A 61 -3.01 12.68 -3.10
N LYS A 62 -1.81 12.54 -3.70
CA LYS A 62 -1.25 13.53 -4.63
C LYS A 62 -1.98 13.57 -5.98
N PHE A 63 -2.70 12.51 -6.35
CA PHE A 63 -3.53 12.51 -7.55
C PHE A 63 -4.95 13.02 -7.30
N LEU A 64 -5.42 12.98 -6.05
CA LEU A 64 -6.74 13.49 -5.63
C LEU A 64 -6.74 14.98 -5.25
N LYS A 65 -5.60 15.50 -4.77
CA LYS A 65 -5.39 16.93 -4.47
C LYS A 65 -4.83 17.67 -5.67
#